data_AF-A0A165S591-F1
#
_entry.id   AF-A0A165S591-F1
#
_cell.length_a   1.000
_cell.length_b   1.000
_cell.length_c   1.000
_cell.angle_alpha   90.00
_cell.angle_beta   90.00
_cell.angle_gamma   90.00
#
_symmetry.space_group_name_H-M   'P 1'
#
loop_
_entity.id
_entity.type
_entity.pdbx_description
1 polymer ?
#
loop_
_entity_poly.entity_id
_entity_poly.type
_entity_poly.pdbx_seq_one_letter_code
_entity_poly.pdbx_strand_id
1 'polypeptide(L)'
;MPATMSVRELATAADKDVEEVLVTLWYADIEYVTEPSSLIRSEDLNAALRACQLPARGDRRRKSYWASQLGVEIAELDALLASLGYVSPERARNIPKGSSSRLARMARERPAAPPAPPVDAVEIPSAPPISWKVIGQKEPSSFLTVDEVRSIHEALENDASQANDPIWPPGVKSEDSLASAIIRPQSGHGVEPKYPTVEMAAAALVHSLVHNHPFHNGNKRTAVVSLLVFLDRHNQWLRDSVDKDALFKWMLEVTNHQILPKGFIYDQIADREVLVISEWIKKNSRPVSRSERPITWRKLRAILEQEFDCAIGPRGTGVLVERTIIERGFLGRRKLDTRRFQFVPAGDGREVGLGTIKQMRRELHLDDGHGVDSVIFYGDERTPDEFIVRYRSLLRALAKV
;
A
#
# COMPACT_ATOMS: atom_id res chain seq x y z
N MET A 1 -14.96 28.46 25.07
CA MET A 1 -15.19 27.27 24.24
C MET A 1 -15.19 26.06 25.16
N PRO A 2 -15.99 25.02 24.85
CA PRO A 2 -16.05 23.79 25.63
C PRO A 2 -14.68 23.08 25.67
N ALA A 3 -14.50 22.19 26.65
CA ALA A 3 -13.26 21.44 26.85
C ALA A 3 -13.02 20.43 25.71
N THR A 4 -14.10 19.92 25.14
CA THR A 4 -14.15 18.98 24.01
C THR A 4 -15.09 19.53 22.94
N MET A 5 -14.89 19.12 21.69
CA MET A 5 -15.66 19.59 20.55
C MET A 5 -15.79 18.42 19.57
N SER A 6 -16.99 18.21 19.02
CA SER A 6 -17.23 17.19 18.00
C SER A 6 -16.80 17.67 16.62
N VAL A 7 -16.59 16.72 15.69
CA VAL A 7 -16.32 17.02 14.28
C VAL A 7 -17.44 17.88 13.68
N ARG A 8 -18.72 17.57 13.97
CA ARG A 8 -19.86 18.36 13.50
C ARG A 8 -19.83 19.80 14.00
N GLU A 9 -19.50 20.01 15.28
CA GLU A 9 -19.36 21.36 15.82
C GLU A 9 -18.20 22.11 15.17
N LEU A 10 -17.11 21.41 14.82
CA LEU A 10 -15.98 21.98 14.09
C LEU A 10 -16.32 22.38 12.66
N ALA A 11 -17.06 21.53 11.95
CA ALA A 11 -17.58 21.83 10.62
C ALA A 11 -18.48 23.08 10.62
N THR A 12 -19.42 23.15 11.56
CA THR A 12 -20.28 24.33 11.72
C THR A 12 -19.48 25.59 12.10
N ALA A 13 -18.47 25.47 12.95
CA ALA A 13 -17.64 26.60 13.34
C ALA A 13 -16.75 27.11 12.19
N ALA A 14 -16.31 26.21 11.30
CA ALA A 14 -15.45 26.52 10.16
C ALA A 14 -16.22 26.91 8.89
N ASP A 15 -17.56 26.81 8.90
CA ASP A 15 -18.42 26.95 7.72
C ASP A 15 -17.99 26.02 6.58
N LYS A 16 -17.72 24.75 6.93
CA LYS A 16 -17.24 23.70 6.02
C LYS A 16 -18.14 22.46 6.09
N ASP A 17 -18.07 21.65 5.04
CA ASP A 17 -18.71 20.34 5.06
C ASP A 17 -18.03 19.38 6.06
N VAL A 18 -18.78 18.45 6.62
CA VAL A 18 -18.27 17.50 7.62
C VAL A 18 -17.22 16.56 7.03
N GLU A 19 -17.38 16.13 5.78
CA GLU A 19 -16.42 15.28 5.09
C GLU A 19 -15.11 16.03 4.84
N GLU A 20 -15.19 17.31 4.45
CA GLU A 20 -14.01 18.18 4.29
C GLU A 20 -13.25 18.34 5.61
N VAL A 21 -13.96 18.50 6.73
CA VAL A 21 -13.35 18.59 8.05
C VAL A 21 -12.72 17.27 8.47
N LEU A 22 -13.36 16.12 8.27
CA LEU A 22 -12.77 14.82 8.59
C LEU A 22 -11.43 14.61 7.86
N VAL A 23 -11.42 14.87 6.56
CA VAL A 23 -10.21 14.80 5.73
C VAL A 23 -9.14 15.78 6.24
N THR A 24 -9.53 17.01 6.58
CA THR A 24 -8.63 18.02 7.13
C THR A 24 -8.02 17.60 8.48
N LEU A 25 -8.78 16.92 9.33
CA LEU A 25 -8.32 16.40 10.62
C LEU A 25 -7.37 15.22 10.46
N TRP A 26 -7.63 14.34 9.49
CA TRP A 26 -6.72 13.25 9.15
C TRP A 26 -5.38 13.77 8.64
N TYR A 27 -5.37 14.81 7.78
CA TYR A 27 -4.14 15.49 7.36
C TYR A 27 -3.38 16.19 8.51
N ALA A 28 -4.02 16.41 9.64
CA ALA A 28 -3.43 16.98 10.84
C ALA A 28 -3.03 15.91 11.89
N ASP A 29 -2.92 14.64 11.49
CA ASP A 29 -2.59 13.48 12.34
C ASP A 29 -3.66 13.16 13.43
N ILE A 30 -4.92 13.57 13.21
CA ILE A 30 -6.05 13.31 14.13
C ILE A 30 -6.96 12.25 13.48
N GLU A 31 -6.47 11.02 13.38
CA GLU A 31 -7.11 9.95 12.60
C GLU A 31 -8.20 9.17 13.36
N TYR A 32 -8.25 9.29 14.70
CA TYR A 32 -9.24 8.58 15.54
C TYR A 32 -10.67 9.14 15.43
N VAL A 33 -10.87 10.26 14.74
CA VAL A 33 -12.19 10.83 14.49
C VAL A 33 -12.66 10.37 13.11
N THR A 34 -13.71 9.54 13.07
CA THR A 34 -14.18 8.89 11.85
C THR A 34 -15.63 9.23 11.52
N GLU A 35 -16.35 9.85 12.45
CA GLU A 35 -17.76 10.15 12.32
C GLU A 35 -18.06 11.61 12.72
N PRO A 36 -19.17 12.20 12.23
CA PRO A 36 -19.57 13.55 12.61
C PRO A 36 -19.72 13.76 14.12
N SER A 37 -20.09 12.70 14.85
CA SER A 37 -20.29 12.69 16.31
C SER A 37 -18.99 12.48 17.09
N SER A 38 -17.88 12.11 16.44
CA SER A 38 -16.61 11.83 17.11
C SER A 38 -16.12 13.07 17.85
N LEU A 39 -15.70 12.87 19.12
CA LEU A 39 -15.16 13.93 19.96
C LEU A 39 -13.66 14.07 19.77
N ILE A 40 -13.21 15.29 19.50
CA ILE A 40 -11.79 15.63 19.41
C ILE A 40 -11.24 15.73 20.84
N ARG A 41 -10.15 15.02 21.12
CA ARG A 41 -9.45 15.03 22.41
C ARG A 41 -8.95 16.42 22.73
N SER A 42 -8.81 16.70 24.01
CA SER A 42 -8.39 18.03 24.46
C SER A 42 -6.96 18.40 24.00
N GLU A 43 -6.07 17.42 23.91
CA GLU A 43 -4.70 17.61 23.41
C GLU A 43 -4.67 18.03 21.94
N ASP A 44 -5.55 17.46 21.10
CA ASP A 44 -5.54 17.68 19.65
C ASP A 44 -6.39 18.86 19.19
N LEU A 45 -7.30 19.37 20.04
CA LEU A 45 -8.27 20.38 19.60
C LEU A 45 -7.62 21.66 19.04
N ASN A 46 -6.44 22.05 19.52
CA ASN A 46 -5.75 23.22 18.94
C ASN A 46 -5.18 22.93 17.54
N ALA A 47 -4.70 21.70 17.31
CA ALA A 47 -4.24 21.28 15.98
C ALA A 47 -5.43 21.20 15.02
N ALA A 48 -6.54 20.59 15.46
CA ALA A 48 -7.81 20.54 14.74
C ALA A 48 -8.32 21.94 14.34
N LEU A 49 -8.36 22.88 15.30
CA LEU A 49 -8.78 24.26 15.03
C LEU A 49 -7.88 24.91 13.98
N ARG A 50 -6.55 24.79 14.10
CA ARG A 50 -5.62 25.38 13.13
C ARG A 50 -5.75 24.77 11.74
N ALA A 51 -5.92 23.45 11.65
CA ALA A 51 -6.11 22.74 10.39
C ALA A 51 -7.38 23.22 9.66
N CYS A 52 -8.45 23.45 10.42
CA CYS A 52 -9.70 24.03 9.90
C CYS A 52 -9.68 25.55 9.79
N GLN A 53 -8.52 26.20 9.86
CA GLN A 53 -8.34 27.66 9.76
C GLN A 53 -9.10 28.46 10.82
N LEU A 54 -9.36 27.84 11.98
CA LEU A 54 -9.96 28.45 13.14
C LEU A 54 -8.90 28.83 14.19
N PRO A 55 -9.16 29.87 15.00
CA PRO A 55 -8.24 30.28 16.05
C PRO A 55 -8.15 29.23 17.17
N ALA A 56 -6.93 28.94 17.62
CA ALA A 56 -6.70 28.02 18.73
C ALA A 56 -7.21 28.60 20.06
N ARG A 57 -7.41 27.74 21.08
CA ARG A 57 -7.99 28.12 22.38
C ARG A 57 -7.25 29.25 23.09
N GLY A 58 -5.95 29.42 22.82
CA GLY A 58 -5.10 30.47 23.37
C GLY A 58 -5.03 31.76 22.55
N ASP A 59 -5.43 31.73 21.27
CA ASP A 59 -5.21 32.85 20.34
C ASP A 59 -6.08 34.06 20.70
N ARG A 60 -7.28 33.82 21.26
CA ARG A 60 -8.18 34.88 21.77
C ARG A 60 -7.64 35.68 22.96
N ARG A 61 -6.52 35.25 23.55
CA ARG A 61 -5.81 36.02 24.58
C ARG A 61 -4.81 37.00 23.99
N ARG A 62 -4.38 36.82 22.74
CA ARG A 62 -3.32 37.61 22.10
C ARG A 62 -3.87 38.89 21.49
N LYS A 63 -3.11 39.98 21.57
CA LYS A 63 -3.42 41.23 20.88
C LYS A 63 -3.45 41.03 19.35
N SER A 64 -2.50 40.27 18.81
CA SER A 64 -2.38 40.01 17.37
C SER A 64 -3.64 39.40 16.75
N TYR A 65 -4.33 38.51 17.48
CA TYR A 65 -5.59 37.91 17.04
C TYR A 65 -6.69 38.97 16.90
N TRP A 66 -6.83 39.85 17.90
CA TRP A 66 -7.87 40.88 17.90
C TRP A 66 -7.58 42.02 16.93
N ALA A 67 -6.31 42.37 16.75
CA ALA A 67 -5.86 43.32 15.73
C ALA A 67 -6.26 42.83 14.33
N SER A 68 -5.94 41.56 14.02
CA SER A 68 -6.34 40.92 12.76
C SER A 68 -7.86 40.84 12.59
N GLN A 69 -8.60 40.40 13.62
CA GLN A 69 -10.08 40.30 13.55
C GLN A 69 -10.77 41.64 13.37
N LEU A 70 -10.20 42.72 13.90
CA LEU A 70 -10.76 44.07 13.75
C LEU A 70 -10.22 44.78 12.51
N GLY A 71 -9.23 44.22 11.80
CA GLY A 71 -8.59 44.85 10.65
C GLY A 71 -7.83 46.13 11.02
N VAL A 72 -7.15 46.13 12.18
CA VAL A 72 -6.41 47.30 12.71
C VAL A 72 -5.00 46.91 13.11
N GLU A 73 -4.10 47.89 13.15
CA GLU A 73 -2.75 47.69 13.69
C GLU A 73 -2.78 47.52 15.21
N ILE A 74 -1.74 46.87 15.77
CA ILE A 74 -1.66 46.62 17.22
C ILE A 74 -1.69 47.93 18.03
N ALA A 75 -1.08 49.00 17.50
CA ALA A 75 -1.11 50.32 18.13
C ALA A 75 -2.52 50.92 18.18
N GLU A 76 -3.31 50.72 17.11
CA GLU A 76 -4.71 51.16 17.05
C GLU A 76 -5.61 50.30 17.96
N LEU A 77 -5.35 48.99 18.04
CA LEU A 77 -6.00 48.12 19.02
C LEU A 77 -5.72 48.59 20.46
N ASP A 78 -4.50 49.03 20.76
CA ASP A 78 -4.15 49.54 22.09
C ASP A 78 -4.87 50.85 22.42
N ALA A 79 -5.03 51.74 21.43
CA ALA A 79 -5.87 52.94 21.57
C ALA A 79 -7.35 52.59 21.80
N LEU A 80 -7.87 51.57 21.11
CA LEU A 80 -9.24 51.05 21.30
C LEU A 80 -9.43 50.41 22.68
N LEU A 81 -8.44 49.65 23.17
CA LEU A 81 -8.48 49.08 24.51
C LEU A 81 -8.49 50.18 25.57
N ALA A 82 -7.68 51.23 25.38
CA ALA A 82 -7.64 52.40 26.27
C ALA A 82 -8.98 53.15 26.28
N SER A 83 -9.61 53.38 25.12
CA SER A 83 -10.92 54.07 25.04
C SER A 83 -12.06 53.25 25.68
N LEU A 84 -11.93 51.92 25.71
CA LEU A 84 -12.83 51.02 26.42
C LEU A 84 -12.55 50.92 27.94
N GLY A 85 -11.56 51.64 28.45
CA GLY A 85 -11.18 51.70 29.87
C GLY A 85 -10.24 50.59 30.32
N TYR A 86 -9.57 49.90 29.39
CA TYR A 86 -8.60 48.87 29.73
C TYR A 86 -7.16 49.39 29.63
N VAL A 87 -6.39 49.19 30.70
CA VAL A 87 -4.95 49.49 30.70
C VAL A 87 -4.19 48.29 30.16
N SER A 88 -3.46 48.47 29.06
CA SER A 88 -2.57 47.46 28.50
C SER A 88 -1.13 47.98 28.45
N PRO A 89 -0.14 47.28 29.03
CA PRO A 89 1.25 47.64 28.87
C PRO A 89 1.69 47.61 27.39
N GLU A 90 2.56 48.54 27.00
CA GLU A 90 3.01 48.75 25.61
C GLU A 90 3.64 47.48 24.99
N ARG A 91 4.29 46.64 25.81
CA ARG A 91 4.89 45.36 25.40
C ARG A 91 4.04 44.12 25.67
N ALA A 92 2.80 44.29 26.17
CA ALA A 92 1.95 43.15 26.50
C ALA A 92 1.48 42.44 25.22
N ARG A 93 1.80 41.15 25.11
CA ARG A 93 1.36 40.30 23.99
C ARG A 93 -0.11 39.90 24.09
N ASN A 94 -0.70 40.00 25.29
CA ASN A 94 -2.05 39.57 25.58
C ASN A 94 -2.98 40.75 25.87
N ILE A 95 -4.26 40.58 25.57
CA ILE A 95 -5.30 41.56 25.91
C ILE A 95 -5.59 41.55 27.42
N PRO A 96 -6.00 42.68 28.00
CA PRO A 96 -6.42 42.76 29.40
C PRO A 96 -7.59 41.81 29.73
N LYS A 97 -7.61 41.23 30.93
CA LYS A 97 -8.73 40.35 31.36
C LYS A 97 -10.06 41.09 31.26
N GLY A 98 -11.08 40.41 30.73
CA GLY A 98 -12.43 40.98 30.56
C GLY A 98 -12.65 41.84 29.31
N SER A 99 -11.61 42.15 28.54
CA SER A 99 -11.73 42.95 27.30
C SER A 99 -12.24 42.15 26.09
N SER A 100 -12.07 40.82 26.09
CA SER A 100 -12.38 39.95 24.95
C SER A 100 -13.84 40.03 24.49
N SER A 101 -14.80 40.16 25.40
CA SER A 101 -16.22 40.21 25.06
C SER A 101 -16.61 41.51 24.37
N ARG A 102 -15.97 42.63 24.76
CA ARG A 102 -16.19 43.94 24.12
C ARG A 102 -15.58 43.98 22.73
N LEU A 103 -14.36 43.46 22.58
CA LEU A 103 -13.71 43.31 21.27
C LEU A 103 -14.52 42.38 20.33
N ALA A 104 -15.05 41.28 20.86
CA ALA A 104 -15.92 40.36 20.09
C ALA A 104 -17.19 41.05 19.59
N ARG A 105 -17.82 41.90 20.40
CA ARG A 105 -19.01 42.65 20.02
C ARG A 105 -18.68 43.64 18.90
N MET A 106 -17.59 44.39 19.05
CA MET A 106 -17.14 45.34 18.03
C MET A 106 -16.81 44.64 16.70
N ALA A 107 -16.15 43.48 16.73
CA ALA A 107 -15.84 42.72 15.52
C ALA A 107 -17.10 42.22 14.78
N ARG A 108 -18.22 41.97 15.49
CA ARG A 108 -19.51 41.61 14.87
C ARG A 108 -20.27 42.80 14.30
N GLU A 109 -20.14 43.96 14.94
CA GLU A 109 -20.83 45.20 14.55
C GLU A 109 -20.08 45.95 13.43
N ARG A 110 -18.80 45.64 13.21
CA ARG A 110 -18.01 46.18 12.10
C ARG A 110 -18.37 45.41 10.83
N PRO A 111 -18.72 46.09 9.71
CA PRO A 111 -18.89 45.41 8.44
C PRO A 111 -17.59 44.65 8.13
N ALA A 112 -17.72 43.38 7.74
CA ALA A 112 -16.59 42.53 7.43
C ALA A 112 -15.70 43.27 6.42
N ALA A 113 -14.47 43.60 6.83
CA ALA A 113 -13.48 44.07 5.88
C ALA A 113 -13.36 42.97 4.80
N PRO A 114 -13.34 43.33 3.50
CA PRO A 114 -13.06 42.35 2.47
C PRO A 114 -11.78 41.59 2.86
N PRO A 115 -11.72 40.27 2.65
CA PRO A 115 -10.57 39.48 3.06
C PRO A 115 -9.31 40.15 2.53
N ALA A 116 -8.36 40.43 3.44
CA ALA A 116 -7.07 40.93 3.03
C ALA A 116 -6.52 39.95 1.97
N PRO A 117 -6.01 40.44 0.82
CA PRO A 117 -5.42 39.57 -0.17
C PRO A 117 -4.37 38.69 0.53
N PRO A 118 -4.30 37.39 0.21
CA PRO A 118 -3.38 36.49 0.87
C PRO A 118 -1.97 37.08 0.82
N VAL A 119 -1.35 37.21 2.00
CA VAL A 119 0.05 37.65 2.17
C VAL A 119 0.89 36.70 1.33
N ASP A 120 1.41 37.21 0.21
CA ASP A 120 2.17 36.52 -0.83
C ASP A 120 1.97 35.00 -0.84
N ALA A 121 0.91 34.56 -1.52
CA ALA A 121 0.79 33.17 -1.93
C ALA A 121 2.07 32.81 -2.69
N VAL A 122 3.00 32.11 -2.03
CA VAL A 122 4.18 31.55 -2.69
C VAL A 122 3.63 30.71 -3.84
N GLU A 123 3.80 31.19 -5.08
CA GLU A 123 3.32 30.49 -6.26
C GLU A 123 4.03 29.12 -6.30
N ILE A 124 3.30 28.07 -5.92
CA ILE A 124 3.81 26.71 -5.98
C ILE A 124 3.90 26.35 -7.47
N PRO A 125 5.08 26.08 -8.02
CA PRO A 125 5.22 25.81 -9.43
C PRO A 125 4.53 24.50 -9.81
N SER A 126 4.00 24.43 -11.03
CA SER A 126 3.55 23.15 -11.60
C SER A 126 4.74 22.21 -11.80
N ALA A 127 4.52 20.92 -11.57
CA ALA A 127 5.53 19.91 -11.82
C ALA A 127 5.90 19.86 -13.32
N PRO A 128 7.17 19.52 -13.66
CA PRO A 128 7.56 19.27 -15.04
C PRO A 128 6.67 18.20 -15.69
N PRO A 129 6.48 18.24 -17.04
CA PRO A 129 5.70 17.25 -17.75
C PRO A 129 6.10 15.81 -17.41
N ILE A 130 5.12 14.91 -17.32
CA ILE A 130 5.37 13.50 -17.02
C ILE A 130 6.23 12.86 -18.13
N SER A 131 7.27 12.13 -17.75
CA SER A 131 8.12 11.38 -18.68
C SER A 131 7.84 9.89 -18.52
N TRP A 132 7.15 9.31 -19.50
CA TRP A 132 6.82 7.88 -19.50
C TRP A 132 8.03 7.04 -19.89
N LYS A 133 8.88 6.70 -18.92
CA LYS A 133 10.05 5.84 -19.11
C LYS A 133 9.70 4.39 -18.78
N VAL A 134 10.24 3.46 -19.55
CA VAL A 134 10.13 2.02 -19.24
C VAL A 134 11.07 1.70 -18.08
N ILE A 135 10.53 1.19 -16.97
CA ILE A 135 11.25 0.94 -15.73
C ILE A 135 11.33 -0.57 -15.50
N GLY A 136 12.46 -1.18 -15.86
CA GLY A 136 12.67 -2.63 -15.71
C GLY A 136 13.02 -3.29 -17.03
N GLN A 137 12.96 -4.62 -17.07
CA GLN A 137 13.09 -5.38 -18.32
C GLN A 137 11.71 -5.68 -18.89
N LYS A 138 11.55 -5.49 -20.20
CA LYS A 138 10.28 -5.81 -20.87
C LYS A 138 10.11 -7.32 -20.89
N GLU A 139 9.06 -7.79 -20.22
CA GLU A 139 8.74 -9.21 -20.10
C GLU A 139 7.21 -9.36 -19.99
N PRO A 140 6.60 -10.36 -20.64
CA PRO A 140 5.19 -10.67 -20.45
C PRO A 140 4.91 -10.95 -18.98
N SER A 141 3.95 -10.24 -18.39
CA SER A 141 3.60 -10.44 -16.99
C SER A 141 2.45 -11.45 -16.85
N SER A 142 2.58 -12.39 -15.92
CA SER A 142 1.49 -13.25 -15.48
C SER A 142 0.74 -12.55 -14.34
N PHE A 143 -0.41 -11.96 -14.66
CA PHE A 143 -1.17 -11.14 -13.71
C PHE A 143 -1.90 -11.97 -12.64
N LEU A 144 -2.17 -11.35 -11.49
CA LEU A 144 -3.07 -11.93 -10.49
C LEU A 144 -4.52 -11.79 -10.97
N THR A 145 -5.35 -12.78 -10.66
CA THR A 145 -6.79 -12.73 -10.92
C THR A 145 -7.56 -12.12 -9.75
N VAL A 146 -8.83 -11.75 -9.99
CA VAL A 146 -9.73 -11.27 -8.92
C VAL A 146 -9.87 -12.31 -7.82
N ASP A 147 -10.01 -13.58 -8.18
CA ASP A 147 -10.16 -14.68 -7.21
C ASP A 147 -8.87 -14.90 -6.41
N GLU A 148 -7.70 -14.82 -7.05
CA GLU A 148 -6.41 -14.93 -6.34
C GLU A 148 -6.23 -13.80 -5.30
N VAL A 149 -6.58 -12.56 -5.65
CA VAL A 149 -6.49 -11.44 -4.70
C VAL A 149 -7.55 -11.53 -3.62
N ARG A 150 -8.74 -12.05 -3.93
CA ARG A 150 -9.76 -12.37 -2.92
C ARG A 150 -9.24 -13.42 -1.94
N SER A 151 -8.65 -14.51 -2.43
CA SER A 151 -8.07 -15.57 -1.58
C SER A 151 -6.90 -15.05 -0.73
N ILE A 152 -6.08 -14.15 -1.25
CA ILE A 152 -5.06 -13.45 -0.44
C ILE A 152 -5.71 -12.68 0.72
N HIS A 153 -6.81 -11.96 0.45
CA HIS A 153 -7.52 -11.20 1.47
C HIS A 153 -8.17 -12.13 2.52
N GLU A 154 -8.83 -13.20 2.09
CA GLU A 154 -9.42 -14.20 2.99
C GLU A 154 -8.36 -14.86 3.88
N ALA A 155 -7.18 -15.18 3.34
CA ALA A 155 -6.05 -15.70 4.12
C ALA A 155 -5.58 -14.68 5.18
N LEU A 156 -5.53 -13.40 4.82
CA LEU A 156 -5.22 -12.31 5.76
C LEU A 156 -6.28 -12.19 6.87
N GLU A 157 -7.58 -12.28 6.54
CA GLU A 157 -8.67 -12.25 7.51
C GLU A 157 -8.55 -13.40 8.51
N ASN A 158 -8.26 -14.60 8.01
CA ASN A 158 -8.09 -15.81 8.83
C ASN A 158 -6.90 -15.69 9.79
N ASP A 159 -5.72 -15.28 9.32
CA ASP A 159 -4.54 -15.08 10.17
C ASP A 159 -4.77 -13.96 11.21
N ALA A 160 -5.38 -12.86 10.78
CA ALA A 160 -5.69 -11.69 11.62
C ALA A 160 -6.67 -12.03 12.76
N SER A 161 -7.70 -12.82 12.45
CA SER A 161 -8.67 -13.32 13.43
C SER A 161 -7.98 -14.20 14.49
N GLN A 162 -7.14 -15.15 14.07
CA GLN A 162 -6.36 -16.00 14.97
C GLN A 162 -5.35 -15.20 15.81
N ALA A 163 -4.88 -14.06 15.29
CA ALA A 163 -3.93 -13.16 15.92
C ALA A 163 -4.54 -12.16 16.92
N ASN A 164 -5.87 -12.19 17.14
CA ASN A 164 -6.61 -11.21 17.95
C ASN A 164 -6.48 -9.75 17.43
N ASP A 165 -6.35 -9.58 16.12
CA ASP A 165 -6.28 -8.31 15.39
C ASP A 165 -7.15 -8.38 14.12
N PRO A 166 -8.48 -8.66 14.25
CA PRO A 166 -9.31 -9.04 13.12
C PRO A 166 -9.45 -7.93 12.08
N ILE A 167 -9.48 -8.30 10.80
CA ILE A 167 -9.90 -7.40 9.73
C ILE A 167 -11.41 -7.21 9.83
N TRP A 168 -11.85 -6.04 10.27
CA TRP A 168 -13.27 -5.73 10.41
C TRP A 168 -13.61 -4.34 9.85
N PRO A 169 -14.70 -4.21 9.07
CA PRO A 169 -15.51 -5.30 8.51
C PRO A 169 -14.70 -6.15 7.50
N PRO A 170 -14.96 -7.48 7.42
CA PRO A 170 -14.29 -8.35 6.46
C PRO A 170 -14.93 -8.23 5.07
N GLY A 171 -14.25 -8.76 4.07
CA GLY A 171 -14.77 -8.98 2.73
C GLY A 171 -14.65 -7.80 1.76
N VAL A 172 -15.09 -8.09 0.54
CA VAL A 172 -15.10 -7.14 -0.58
C VAL A 172 -16.18 -6.08 -0.36
N LYS A 173 -15.77 -4.81 -0.38
CA LYS A 173 -16.67 -3.65 -0.33
C LYS A 173 -17.33 -3.40 -1.68
N SER A 174 -16.58 -3.57 -2.77
CA SER A 174 -17.04 -3.33 -4.14
C SER A 174 -16.32 -4.24 -5.13
N GLU A 175 -17.08 -5.11 -5.79
CA GLU A 175 -16.59 -6.00 -6.84
C GLU A 175 -16.02 -5.23 -8.03
N ASP A 176 -16.68 -4.12 -8.42
CA ASP A 176 -16.21 -3.26 -9.50
C ASP A 176 -14.86 -2.59 -9.16
N SER A 177 -14.69 -2.16 -7.91
CA SER A 177 -13.44 -1.56 -7.45
C SER A 177 -12.31 -2.59 -7.42
N LEU A 178 -12.62 -3.83 -7.03
CA LEU A 178 -11.67 -4.94 -7.07
C LEU A 178 -11.28 -5.28 -8.50
N ALA A 179 -12.24 -5.52 -9.38
CA ALA A 179 -12.00 -5.81 -10.80
C ALA A 179 -11.19 -4.68 -11.47
N SER A 180 -11.56 -3.42 -11.23
CA SER A 180 -10.82 -2.24 -11.71
C SER A 180 -9.37 -2.24 -11.22
N ALA A 181 -9.14 -2.58 -9.95
CA ALA A 181 -7.79 -2.64 -9.40
C ALA A 181 -6.92 -3.70 -10.08
N ILE A 182 -7.50 -4.87 -10.37
CA ILE A 182 -6.81 -6.01 -10.99
C ILE A 182 -6.62 -5.83 -12.51
N ILE A 183 -7.51 -5.10 -13.18
CA ILE A 183 -7.41 -4.81 -14.62
C ILE A 183 -6.37 -3.72 -14.88
N ARG A 184 -6.15 -2.77 -13.95
CA ARG A 184 -5.22 -1.65 -14.18
C ARG A 184 -3.81 -2.07 -14.64
N PRO A 185 -3.12 -3.05 -14.03
CA PRO A 185 -1.82 -3.56 -14.51
C PRO A 185 -1.82 -4.05 -15.96
N GLN A 186 -2.99 -4.45 -16.47
CA GLN A 186 -3.19 -5.00 -17.81
C GLN A 186 -3.56 -3.91 -18.84
N SER A 187 -3.72 -2.66 -18.40
CA SER A 187 -4.10 -1.56 -19.29
C SER A 187 -3.03 -1.29 -20.37
N GLY A 188 -3.47 -0.84 -21.53
CA GLY A 188 -2.61 -0.57 -22.68
C GLY A 188 -3.39 0.13 -23.81
N HIS A 189 -2.68 0.49 -24.87
CA HIS A 189 -3.28 1.00 -26.09
C HIS A 189 -2.97 0.03 -27.24
N GLY A 190 -4.00 -0.56 -27.83
CA GLY A 190 -3.84 -1.57 -28.87
C GLY A 190 -3.05 -2.77 -28.36
N VAL A 191 -1.91 -3.05 -29.00
CA VAL A 191 -1.00 -4.16 -28.63
C VAL A 191 0.09 -3.75 -27.64
N GLU A 192 0.21 -2.46 -27.31
CA GLU A 192 1.25 -1.96 -26.43
C GLU A 192 0.76 -1.84 -24.99
N PRO A 193 1.30 -2.64 -24.04
CA PRO A 193 0.93 -2.52 -22.63
C PRO A 193 1.46 -1.20 -22.05
N LYS A 194 0.62 -0.53 -21.26
CA LYS A 194 0.98 0.70 -20.53
C LYS A 194 2.08 0.43 -19.50
N TYR A 195 2.06 -0.77 -18.91
CA TYR A 195 3.03 -1.26 -17.94
C TYR A 195 3.80 -2.47 -18.49
N PRO A 196 4.80 -2.26 -19.38
CA PRO A 196 5.43 -3.32 -20.16
C PRO A 196 6.46 -4.17 -19.40
N THR A 197 6.60 -3.99 -18.09
CA THR A 197 7.62 -4.62 -17.24
C THR A 197 6.96 -5.09 -15.94
N VAL A 198 7.52 -6.12 -15.30
CA VAL A 198 7.05 -6.65 -14.00
C VAL A 198 6.96 -5.55 -12.95
N GLU A 199 7.95 -4.67 -12.86
CA GLU A 199 8.00 -3.61 -11.84
C GLU A 199 6.88 -2.59 -12.01
N MET A 200 6.63 -2.16 -13.26
CA MET A 200 5.53 -1.25 -13.59
C MET A 200 4.15 -1.90 -13.37
N ALA A 201 3.98 -3.17 -13.71
CA ALA A 201 2.73 -3.89 -13.51
C ALA A 201 2.44 -4.09 -12.01
N ALA A 202 3.46 -4.48 -11.23
CA ALA A 202 3.39 -4.61 -9.78
C ALA A 202 3.07 -3.25 -9.12
N ALA A 203 3.68 -2.17 -9.60
CA ALA A 203 3.42 -0.82 -9.10
C ALA A 203 1.97 -0.39 -9.35
N ALA A 204 1.45 -0.62 -10.55
CA ALA A 204 0.07 -0.33 -10.90
C ALA A 204 -0.92 -1.10 -10.03
N LEU A 205 -0.61 -2.37 -9.71
CA LEU A 205 -1.41 -3.26 -8.85
C LEU A 205 -1.43 -2.77 -7.40
N VAL A 206 -0.27 -2.45 -6.83
CA VAL A 206 -0.18 -1.94 -5.44
C VAL A 206 -0.96 -0.64 -5.32
N HIS A 207 -0.71 0.31 -6.22
CA HIS A 207 -1.37 1.60 -6.20
C HIS A 207 -2.89 1.45 -6.32
N SER A 208 -3.38 0.61 -7.23
CA SER A 208 -4.83 0.42 -7.39
C SER A 208 -5.48 -0.30 -6.21
N LEU A 209 -4.85 -1.33 -5.63
CA LEU A 209 -5.40 -2.02 -4.46
C LEU A 209 -5.48 -1.11 -3.23
N VAL A 210 -4.55 -0.16 -3.11
CA VAL A 210 -4.51 0.78 -1.99
C VAL A 210 -5.58 1.86 -2.17
N HIS A 211 -5.65 2.49 -3.35
CA HIS A 211 -6.47 3.70 -3.55
C HIS A 211 -7.87 3.44 -4.11
N ASN A 212 -8.14 2.28 -4.73
CA ASN A 212 -9.51 1.92 -5.13
C ASN A 212 -10.35 1.43 -3.94
N HIS A 213 -9.70 1.08 -2.81
CA HIS A 213 -10.34 0.53 -1.61
C HIS A 213 -11.38 -0.59 -1.89
N PRO A 214 -10.98 -1.67 -2.58
CA PRO A 214 -11.90 -2.74 -2.95
C PRO A 214 -12.46 -3.54 -1.77
N PHE A 215 -11.77 -3.58 -0.63
CA PHE A 215 -12.18 -4.29 0.58
C PHE A 215 -12.67 -3.31 1.66
N HIS A 216 -13.53 -3.80 2.56
CA HIS A 216 -14.03 -3.00 3.68
C HIS A 216 -12.91 -2.54 4.61
N ASN A 217 -11.94 -3.42 4.86
CA ASN A 217 -10.72 -3.12 5.60
C ASN A 217 -9.58 -3.98 5.02
N GLY A 218 -8.33 -3.78 5.46
CA GLY A 218 -7.20 -4.63 5.06
C GLY A 218 -6.58 -4.30 3.70
N ASN A 219 -7.06 -3.29 2.98
CA ASN A 219 -6.54 -2.90 1.64
C ASN A 219 -5.00 -2.77 1.60
N LYS A 220 -4.39 -2.10 2.58
CA LYS A 220 -2.92 -1.97 2.69
C LYS A 220 -2.22 -3.32 2.85
N ARG A 221 -2.77 -4.19 3.72
CA ARG A 221 -2.23 -5.53 3.98
C ARG A 221 -2.34 -6.40 2.73
N THR A 222 -3.50 -6.38 2.07
CA THR A 222 -3.72 -7.09 0.81
C THR A 222 -2.76 -6.60 -0.26
N ALA A 223 -2.59 -5.29 -0.44
CA ALA A 223 -1.66 -4.74 -1.43
C ALA A 223 -0.21 -5.19 -1.20
N VAL A 224 0.26 -5.24 0.05
CA VAL A 224 1.60 -5.75 0.37
C VAL A 224 1.74 -7.23 0.04
N VAL A 225 0.78 -8.07 0.43
CA VAL A 225 0.86 -9.51 0.13
C VAL A 225 0.73 -9.76 -1.37
N SER A 226 -0.18 -9.06 -2.06
CA SER A 226 -0.31 -9.13 -3.51
C SER A 226 0.96 -8.68 -4.24
N LEU A 227 1.67 -7.65 -3.76
CA LEU A 227 2.98 -7.27 -4.29
C LEU A 227 3.99 -8.41 -4.17
N LEU A 228 4.08 -9.03 -3.00
CA LEU A 228 5.05 -10.07 -2.72
C LEU A 228 4.78 -11.33 -3.54
N VAL A 229 3.51 -11.75 -3.65
CA VAL A 229 3.07 -12.86 -4.50
C VAL A 229 3.35 -12.54 -5.98
N PHE A 230 3.03 -11.32 -6.43
CA PHE A 230 3.27 -10.91 -7.81
C PHE A 230 4.76 -10.92 -8.16
N LEU A 231 5.63 -10.41 -7.28
CA LEU A 231 7.08 -10.46 -7.51
C LEU A 231 7.59 -11.91 -7.54
N ASP A 232 7.15 -12.76 -6.60
CA ASP A 232 7.58 -14.15 -6.54
C ASP A 232 7.14 -14.94 -7.78
N ARG A 233 5.93 -14.71 -8.29
CA ARG A 233 5.44 -15.25 -9.57
C ARG A 233 6.35 -14.91 -10.75
N HIS A 234 7.03 -13.78 -10.70
CA HIS A 234 7.96 -13.33 -11.74
C HIS A 234 9.43 -13.58 -11.37
N ASN A 235 9.70 -14.55 -10.49
CA ASN A 235 11.06 -14.88 -10.02
C ASN A 235 11.82 -13.66 -9.45
N GLN A 236 11.11 -12.68 -8.91
CA GLN A 236 11.67 -11.54 -8.24
C GLN A 236 11.42 -11.63 -6.73
N TRP A 237 12.31 -11.01 -5.96
CA TRP A 237 12.17 -10.96 -4.51
C TRP A 237 12.70 -9.64 -3.99
N LEU A 238 12.05 -9.11 -2.95
CA LEU A 238 12.55 -7.92 -2.25
C LEU A 238 13.92 -8.23 -1.62
N ARG A 239 14.90 -7.39 -1.89
CA ARG A 239 16.26 -7.50 -1.34
C ARG A 239 16.20 -7.51 0.18
N ASP A 240 17.13 -8.23 0.79
CA ASP A 240 17.23 -8.33 2.25
C ASP A 240 17.60 -6.99 2.92
N SER A 241 18.03 -6.00 2.13
CA SER A 241 18.24 -4.60 2.56
C SER A 241 16.93 -3.85 2.82
N VAL A 242 15.78 -4.35 2.34
CA VAL A 242 14.46 -3.82 2.69
C VAL A 242 13.94 -4.63 3.86
N ASP A 243 14.19 -4.12 5.06
CA ASP A 243 13.57 -4.68 6.25
C ASP A 243 12.07 -4.33 6.31
N LYS A 244 11.40 -4.87 7.33
CA LYS A 244 9.96 -4.70 7.52
C LYS A 244 9.60 -3.24 7.83
N ASP A 245 10.46 -2.49 8.49
CA ASP A 245 10.18 -1.10 8.87
C ASP A 245 10.31 -0.16 7.67
N ALA A 246 11.29 -0.41 6.80
CA ALA A 246 11.45 0.27 5.53
C ALA A 246 10.25 0.01 4.60
N LEU A 247 9.80 -1.25 4.51
CA LEU A 247 8.62 -1.61 3.73
C LEU A 247 7.34 -0.99 4.31
N PHE A 248 7.20 -0.97 5.64
CA PHE A 248 6.10 -0.31 6.34
C PHE A 248 6.04 1.18 6.01
N LYS A 249 7.15 1.89 6.21
CA LYS A 249 7.24 3.33 5.96
C LYS A 249 6.93 3.67 4.51
N TRP A 250 7.49 2.92 3.57
CA TRP A 250 7.20 3.10 2.15
C TRP A 250 5.72 2.89 1.83
N MET A 251 5.09 1.86 2.40
CA MET A 251 3.65 1.61 2.21
C MET A 251 2.77 2.74 2.77
N LEU A 252 3.16 3.36 3.89
CA LEU A 252 2.48 4.55 4.40
C LEU A 252 2.65 5.76 3.47
N GLU A 253 3.86 5.98 2.96
CA GLU A 253 4.10 7.05 1.99
C GLU A 253 3.25 6.87 0.73
N VAL A 254 3.10 5.63 0.23
CA VAL A 254 2.24 5.31 -0.91
C VAL A 254 0.78 5.59 -0.58
N THR A 255 0.29 5.08 0.56
CA THR A 255 -1.12 5.22 0.97
C THR A 255 -1.53 6.69 1.13
N ASN A 256 -0.62 7.51 1.66
CA ASN A 256 -0.91 8.90 2.01
C ASN A 256 -0.60 9.88 0.86
N HIS A 257 -0.31 9.40 -0.35
CA HIS A 257 0.11 10.22 -1.50
C HIS A 257 1.37 11.07 -1.22
N GLN A 258 2.31 10.56 -0.42
CA GLN A 258 3.52 11.26 0.03
C GLN A 258 4.82 10.82 -0.67
N ILE A 259 4.72 9.97 -1.69
CA ILE A 259 5.89 9.51 -2.45
C ILE A 259 6.39 10.51 -3.50
N LEU A 260 5.59 11.53 -3.83
CA LEU A 260 5.99 12.59 -4.76
C LEU A 260 6.74 13.72 -4.02
N PRO A 261 7.74 14.37 -4.65
CA PRO A 261 8.42 15.53 -4.05
C PRO A 261 7.45 16.66 -3.67
N LYS A 262 7.63 17.23 -2.48
CA LYS A 262 6.84 18.38 -2.01
C LYS A 262 7.21 19.66 -2.80
N GLY A 263 6.31 20.64 -2.80
CA GLY A 263 6.55 21.95 -3.41
C GLY A 263 6.19 22.05 -4.89
N PHE A 264 5.40 21.11 -5.41
CA PHE A 264 4.88 21.15 -6.78
C PHE A 264 3.38 20.86 -6.82
N ILE A 265 2.70 21.43 -7.80
CA ILE A 265 1.35 21.02 -8.20
C ILE A 265 1.48 19.94 -9.28
N TYR A 266 0.93 18.76 -9.03
CA TYR A 266 1.00 17.62 -9.95
C TYR A 266 -0.31 17.42 -10.73
N ASP A 267 -0.19 17.23 -12.03
CA ASP A 267 -1.20 16.57 -12.86
C ASP A 267 -0.98 15.05 -12.84
N GLN A 268 -2.01 14.27 -13.20
CA GLN A 268 -1.90 12.81 -13.40
C GLN A 268 -1.23 12.10 -12.20
N ILE A 269 -1.60 12.48 -10.97
CA ILE A 269 -0.94 12.03 -9.73
C ILE A 269 -0.80 10.50 -9.69
N ALA A 270 -1.87 9.77 -9.97
CA ALA A 270 -1.87 8.31 -9.95
C ALA A 270 -0.83 7.68 -10.89
N ASP A 271 -0.57 8.28 -12.04
CA ASP A 271 0.40 7.79 -13.02
C ASP A 271 1.83 8.14 -12.61
N ARG A 272 2.05 9.33 -12.04
CA ARG A 272 3.35 9.73 -11.49
C ARG A 272 3.75 8.87 -10.30
N GLU A 273 2.80 8.58 -9.42
CA GLU A 273 2.97 7.70 -8.26
C GLU A 273 3.35 6.29 -8.69
N VAL A 274 2.66 5.73 -9.70
CA VAL A 274 3.03 4.43 -10.24
C VAL A 274 4.46 4.40 -10.76
N LEU A 275 4.94 5.44 -11.44
CA LEU A 275 6.34 5.50 -11.89
C LEU A 275 7.33 5.53 -10.70
N VAL A 276 7.01 6.25 -9.62
CA VAL A 276 7.85 6.28 -8.41
C VAL A 276 7.87 4.92 -7.71
N ILE A 277 6.70 4.28 -7.57
CA ILE A 277 6.57 2.92 -7.03
C ILE A 277 7.35 1.93 -7.90
N SER A 278 7.31 2.07 -9.22
CA SER A 278 8.05 1.22 -10.17
C SER A 278 9.57 1.31 -9.96
N GLU A 279 10.11 2.54 -9.82
CA GLU A 279 11.54 2.74 -9.54
C GLU A 279 11.93 2.16 -8.18
N TRP A 280 11.05 2.32 -7.18
CA TRP A 280 11.28 1.72 -5.86
C TRP A 280 11.34 0.20 -5.95
N ILE A 281 10.39 -0.45 -6.65
CA ILE A 281 10.37 -1.91 -6.82
C ILE A 281 11.64 -2.36 -7.54
N LYS A 282 11.98 -1.74 -8.69
CA LYS A 282 13.19 -2.08 -9.46
C LYS A 282 14.48 -1.99 -8.65
N LYS A 283 14.61 -0.93 -7.85
CA LYS A 283 15.79 -0.73 -6.98
C LYS A 283 15.86 -1.78 -5.88
N ASN A 284 14.70 -2.15 -5.33
CA ASN A 284 14.59 -2.97 -4.13
C ASN A 284 14.27 -4.44 -4.40
N SER A 285 14.05 -4.84 -5.65
CA SER A 285 13.90 -6.23 -6.04
C SER A 285 15.21 -6.79 -6.62
N ARG A 286 15.35 -8.11 -6.55
CA ARG A 286 16.39 -8.87 -7.21
C ARG A 286 15.78 -10.09 -7.89
N PRO A 287 16.33 -10.54 -9.03
CA PRO A 287 15.98 -11.84 -9.55
C PRO A 287 16.39 -12.91 -8.53
N VAL A 288 15.56 -13.93 -8.42
CA VAL A 288 15.84 -15.15 -7.68
C VAL A 288 15.92 -16.25 -8.71
N SER A 289 17.11 -16.83 -8.86
CA SER A 289 17.24 -18.07 -9.61
C SER A 289 16.53 -19.16 -8.84
N ARG A 290 15.41 -19.66 -9.36
CA ARG A 290 14.80 -20.93 -8.92
C ARG A 290 15.59 -22.10 -9.52
N SER A 291 16.90 -22.08 -9.30
CA SER A 291 17.80 -23.16 -9.69
C SER A 291 17.33 -24.45 -9.04
N GLU A 292 17.61 -25.58 -9.69
CA GLU A 292 17.48 -26.87 -9.03
C GLU A 292 18.17 -26.80 -7.67
N ARG A 293 17.47 -27.31 -6.66
CA ARG A 293 17.95 -27.37 -5.28
C ARG A 293 18.16 -28.83 -4.91
N PRO A 294 19.27 -29.16 -4.20
CA PRO A 294 19.39 -30.50 -3.67
C PRO A 294 18.23 -30.72 -2.69
N ILE A 295 17.48 -31.79 -2.89
CA ILE A 295 16.41 -32.22 -2.00
C ILE A 295 16.64 -33.66 -1.61
N THR A 296 16.18 -34.04 -0.42
CA THR A 296 16.25 -35.43 0.03
C THR A 296 15.51 -36.34 -0.93
N TRP A 297 15.99 -37.57 -1.10
CA TRP A 297 15.30 -38.57 -1.93
C TRP A 297 13.86 -38.78 -1.48
N ARG A 298 13.59 -38.75 -0.17
CA ARG A 298 12.23 -38.81 0.39
C ARG A 298 11.31 -37.70 -0.15
N LYS A 299 11.80 -36.44 -0.19
CA LYS A 299 11.02 -35.31 -0.71
C LYS A 299 10.84 -35.41 -2.22
N LEU A 300 11.90 -35.78 -2.94
CA LEU A 300 11.84 -35.94 -4.40
C LEU A 300 10.86 -37.04 -4.81
N ARG A 301 10.87 -38.18 -4.12
CA ARG A 301 9.92 -39.28 -4.32
C ARG A 301 8.48 -38.81 -4.16
N ALA A 302 8.19 -38.10 -3.07
CA ALA A 302 6.84 -37.59 -2.80
C ALA A 302 6.33 -36.69 -3.94
N ILE A 303 7.16 -35.74 -4.39
CA ILE A 303 6.83 -34.85 -5.52
C ILE A 303 6.51 -35.66 -6.78
N LEU A 304 7.37 -36.62 -7.14
CA LEU A 304 7.22 -37.42 -8.35
C LEU A 304 5.95 -38.28 -8.34
N GLU A 305 5.66 -38.93 -7.22
CA GLU A 305 4.49 -39.81 -7.06
C GLU A 305 3.18 -39.03 -6.91
N GLN A 306 3.18 -37.91 -6.19
CA GLN A 306 1.96 -37.17 -5.83
C GLN A 306 1.55 -36.12 -6.86
N GLU A 307 2.52 -35.40 -7.45
CA GLU A 307 2.23 -34.25 -8.32
C GLU A 307 2.36 -34.59 -9.82
N PHE A 308 3.09 -35.66 -10.16
CA PHE A 308 3.45 -35.97 -11.55
C PHE A 308 3.14 -37.40 -12.00
N ASP A 309 2.37 -38.15 -11.21
CA ASP A 309 1.94 -39.53 -11.49
C ASP A 309 3.09 -40.47 -11.91
N CYS A 310 4.27 -40.28 -11.33
CA CYS A 310 5.41 -41.14 -11.61
C CYS A 310 5.33 -42.44 -10.80
N ALA A 311 5.51 -43.58 -11.45
CA ALA A 311 5.66 -44.86 -10.80
C ALA A 311 7.14 -45.10 -10.43
N ILE A 312 7.41 -45.43 -9.17
CA ILE A 312 8.79 -45.65 -8.69
C ILE A 312 8.94 -47.07 -8.18
N GLY A 313 9.84 -47.84 -8.80
CA GLY A 313 10.09 -49.24 -8.46
C GLY A 313 11.58 -49.54 -8.23
N PRO A 314 11.91 -50.63 -7.51
CA PRO A 314 13.30 -51.07 -7.36
C PRO A 314 13.87 -51.58 -8.69
N ARG A 315 15.12 -51.24 -9.00
CA ARG A 315 15.84 -51.77 -10.18
C ARG A 315 17.33 -51.96 -9.89
N GLY A 316 17.72 -53.21 -9.67
CA GLY A 316 19.09 -53.55 -9.27
C GLY A 316 19.45 -52.91 -7.92
N THR A 317 20.56 -52.17 -7.88
CA THR A 317 20.98 -51.41 -6.69
C THR A 317 20.33 -50.02 -6.58
N GLY A 318 19.48 -49.63 -7.53
CA GLY A 318 18.88 -48.31 -7.60
C GLY A 318 17.36 -48.34 -7.74
N VAL A 319 16.82 -47.24 -8.25
CA VAL A 319 15.39 -47.04 -8.49
C VAL A 319 15.14 -46.73 -9.96
N LEU A 320 14.02 -47.20 -10.48
CA LEU A 320 13.47 -46.81 -11.78
C LEU A 320 12.26 -45.91 -11.53
N VAL A 321 12.28 -44.72 -12.12
CA VAL A 321 11.16 -43.78 -12.16
C VAL A 321 10.57 -43.84 -13.55
N GLU A 322 9.26 -44.10 -13.66
CA GLU A 322 8.54 -44.15 -14.92
C GLU A 322 7.40 -43.14 -14.92
N ARG A 323 7.22 -42.42 -16.03
CA ARG A 323 6.12 -41.47 -16.22
C ARG A 323 5.46 -41.72 -17.57
N THR A 324 4.14 -41.87 -17.58
CA THR A 324 3.38 -42.03 -18.82
C THR A 324 2.90 -40.67 -19.30
N ILE A 325 3.24 -40.30 -20.53
CA ILE A 325 2.85 -39.04 -21.15
C ILE A 325 2.05 -39.31 -22.44
N ILE A 326 1.19 -38.35 -22.80
CA ILE A 326 0.39 -38.41 -24.03
C ILE A 326 1.04 -37.45 -25.04
N GLU A 327 1.58 -38.00 -26.12
CA GLU A 327 2.12 -37.22 -27.24
C GLU A 327 1.11 -37.12 -28.39
N ARG A 328 1.11 -35.97 -29.08
CA ARG A 328 0.36 -35.80 -30.32
C ARG A 328 1.15 -36.44 -31.47
N GLY A 329 0.64 -37.55 -31.98
CA GLY A 329 1.18 -38.21 -33.17
C GLY A 329 0.81 -37.50 -34.47
N PHE A 330 1.46 -37.91 -35.56
CA PHE A 330 1.17 -37.46 -36.92
C PHE A 330 -0.30 -37.81 -37.28
N LEU A 331 -1.06 -36.83 -37.80
CA LEU A 331 -2.52 -36.86 -37.98
C LEU A 331 -3.40 -36.79 -36.70
N GLY A 332 -2.89 -36.27 -35.58
CA GLY A 332 -3.73 -35.97 -34.41
C GLY A 332 -4.13 -37.19 -33.57
N ARG A 333 -3.57 -38.37 -33.86
CA ARG A 333 -3.71 -39.55 -33.01
C ARG A 333 -2.90 -39.36 -31.72
N ARG A 334 -3.52 -39.58 -30.56
CA ARG A 334 -2.83 -39.57 -29.26
C ARG A 334 -1.99 -40.84 -29.13
N LYS A 335 -0.69 -40.71 -28.89
CA LYS A 335 0.22 -41.82 -28.61
C LYS A 335 0.61 -41.76 -27.14
N LEU A 336 0.45 -42.87 -26.41
CA LEU A 336 1.00 -43.01 -25.07
C LEU A 336 2.48 -43.36 -25.18
N ASP A 337 3.33 -42.60 -24.50
CA ASP A 337 4.76 -42.87 -24.39
C ASP A 337 5.15 -42.95 -22.92
N THR A 338 6.07 -43.85 -22.59
CA THR A 338 6.53 -44.04 -21.20
C THR A 338 7.99 -43.62 -21.09
N ARG A 339 8.20 -42.52 -20.35
CA ARG A 339 9.53 -42.00 -20.02
C ARG A 339 10.10 -42.71 -18.81
N ARG A 340 11.41 -42.93 -18.80
CA ARG A 340 12.09 -43.73 -17.78
C ARG A 340 13.39 -43.07 -17.37
N PHE A 341 13.65 -43.04 -16.07
CA PHE A 341 14.93 -42.58 -15.53
C PHE A 341 15.38 -43.51 -14.40
N GLN A 342 16.67 -43.87 -14.38
CA GLN A 342 17.24 -44.74 -13.36
C GLN A 342 18.42 -44.05 -12.68
N PHE A 343 18.48 -44.14 -11.36
CA PHE A 343 19.64 -43.72 -10.58
C PHE A 343 19.72 -44.50 -9.25
N VAL A 344 20.82 -44.34 -8.52
CA VAL A 344 21.03 -44.97 -7.19
C VAL A 344 20.93 -43.88 -6.12
N PRO A 345 19.87 -43.85 -5.30
CA PRO A 345 19.77 -42.92 -4.19
C PRO A 345 20.79 -43.27 -3.10
N ALA A 346 21.41 -42.27 -2.47
CA ALA A 346 22.33 -42.46 -1.35
C ALA A 346 21.62 -42.79 -0.01
N GLY A 347 20.28 -42.93 -0.04
CA GLY A 347 19.39 -43.16 1.10
C GLY A 347 18.27 -42.12 1.18
N ASP A 348 17.16 -42.45 1.84
CA ASP A 348 15.94 -41.62 1.86
C ASP A 348 16.17 -40.22 2.45
N GLY A 349 17.02 -40.11 3.46
CA GLY A 349 17.38 -38.83 4.09
C GLY A 349 18.55 -38.10 3.42
N ARG A 350 19.15 -38.68 2.38
CA ARG A 350 20.28 -38.06 1.66
C ARG A 350 19.78 -37.25 0.49
N GLU A 351 20.49 -36.15 0.22
CA GLU A 351 20.19 -35.28 -0.91
C GLU A 351 20.54 -35.96 -2.24
N VAL A 352 19.66 -35.76 -3.22
CA VAL A 352 19.94 -36.10 -4.60
C VAL A 352 20.71 -34.93 -5.24
N GLY A 353 21.85 -35.24 -5.85
CA GLY A 353 22.69 -34.23 -6.47
C GLY A 353 21.99 -33.49 -7.61
N LEU A 354 22.30 -32.21 -7.77
CA LEU A 354 21.70 -31.32 -8.78
C LEU A 354 21.76 -31.91 -10.19
N GLY A 355 22.92 -32.40 -10.62
CA GLY A 355 23.05 -33.01 -11.95
C GLY A 355 22.07 -34.17 -12.20
N THR A 356 21.80 -34.97 -11.17
CA THR A 356 20.82 -36.07 -11.23
C THR A 356 19.39 -35.55 -11.31
N ILE A 357 19.05 -34.53 -10.52
CA ILE A 357 17.71 -33.91 -10.57
C ILE A 357 17.47 -33.30 -11.96
N LYS A 358 18.45 -32.57 -12.51
CA LYS A 358 18.39 -31.99 -13.86
C LYS A 358 18.12 -33.03 -14.92
N GLN A 359 18.91 -34.10 -14.89
CA GLN A 359 18.80 -35.15 -15.88
C GLN A 359 17.48 -35.90 -15.74
N MET A 360 17.05 -36.20 -14.51
CA MET A 360 15.77 -36.83 -14.23
C MET A 360 14.61 -36.00 -14.78
N ARG A 361 14.59 -34.70 -14.48
CA ARG A 361 13.54 -33.80 -14.93
C ARG A 361 13.48 -33.76 -16.45
N ARG A 362 14.63 -33.64 -17.12
CA ARG A 362 14.69 -33.65 -18.58
C ARG A 362 14.19 -34.97 -19.19
N GLU A 363 14.67 -36.10 -18.71
CA GLU A 363 14.31 -37.43 -19.25
C GLU A 363 12.83 -37.79 -19.01
N LEU A 364 12.24 -37.29 -17.90
CA LEU A 364 10.83 -37.48 -17.57
C LEU A 364 9.91 -36.39 -18.13
N HIS A 365 10.43 -35.44 -18.92
CA HIS A 365 9.68 -34.30 -19.46
C HIS A 365 9.02 -33.45 -18.35
N LEU A 366 9.78 -33.21 -17.28
CA LEU A 366 9.45 -32.39 -16.12
C LEU A 366 10.33 -31.11 -16.10
N ASP A 367 10.58 -30.55 -17.27
CA ASP A 367 11.36 -29.33 -17.48
C ASP A 367 10.58 -28.26 -18.25
N ASP A 368 11.14 -27.04 -18.31
CA ASP A 368 10.52 -25.88 -18.96
C ASP A 368 10.13 -26.16 -20.42
N GLY A 369 10.93 -26.96 -21.15
CA GLY A 369 10.68 -27.31 -22.55
C GLY A 369 9.41 -28.14 -22.74
N HIS A 370 8.90 -28.75 -21.66
CA HIS A 370 7.69 -29.55 -21.63
C HIS A 370 6.59 -28.96 -20.75
N GLY A 371 6.72 -27.68 -20.37
CA GLY A 371 5.72 -26.95 -19.59
C GLY A 371 5.71 -27.26 -18.10
N VAL A 372 6.80 -27.83 -17.56
CA VAL A 372 6.95 -28.11 -16.13
C VAL A 372 8.21 -27.41 -15.62
N ASP A 373 8.05 -26.16 -15.21
CA ASP A 373 9.16 -25.38 -14.67
C ASP A 373 9.55 -25.81 -13.24
N SER A 374 10.63 -25.24 -12.70
CA SER A 374 11.06 -25.52 -11.33
C SER A 374 9.99 -25.19 -10.27
N VAL A 375 9.06 -24.28 -10.56
CA VAL A 375 8.00 -23.84 -9.66
C VAL A 375 6.95 -24.93 -9.54
N ILE A 376 6.45 -25.38 -10.70
CA ILE A 376 5.49 -26.48 -10.84
C ILE A 376 6.12 -27.74 -10.25
N PHE A 377 7.40 -28.01 -10.55
CA PHE A 377 8.08 -29.20 -10.06
C PHE A 377 8.29 -29.22 -8.55
N TYR A 378 8.71 -28.12 -7.94
CA TYR A 378 8.98 -28.10 -6.50
C TYR A 378 7.75 -27.74 -5.64
N GLY A 379 6.63 -27.35 -6.26
CA GLY A 379 5.43 -26.86 -5.58
C GLY A 379 5.66 -25.49 -4.91
N ASP A 380 6.53 -24.65 -5.48
CA ASP A 380 7.13 -23.49 -4.81
C ASP A 380 6.56 -22.13 -5.31
N GLU A 381 5.29 -22.06 -5.73
CA GLU A 381 4.59 -20.79 -5.48
C GLU A 381 4.41 -20.74 -3.97
N ARG A 382 5.17 -19.84 -3.31
CA ARG A 382 4.95 -19.63 -1.88
C ARG A 382 3.51 -19.21 -1.71
N THR A 383 2.75 -19.95 -0.91
CA THR A 383 1.33 -19.62 -0.74
C THR A 383 1.22 -18.24 -0.09
N PRO A 384 0.10 -17.52 -0.29
CA PRO A 384 -0.18 -16.29 0.44
C PRO A 384 0.09 -16.43 1.94
N ASP A 385 -0.21 -17.59 2.53
CA ASP A 385 0.01 -17.89 3.95
C ASP A 385 1.49 -17.78 4.36
N GLU A 386 2.43 -18.24 3.53
CA GLU A 386 3.86 -18.14 3.84
C GLU A 386 4.32 -16.68 3.92
N PHE A 387 3.81 -15.83 3.03
CA PHE A 387 4.06 -14.39 3.07
C PHE A 387 3.43 -13.75 4.31
N ILE A 388 2.19 -14.10 4.62
CA ILE A 388 1.47 -13.60 5.80
C ILE A 388 2.25 -13.93 7.07
N VAL A 389 2.69 -15.18 7.24
CA VAL A 389 3.49 -15.61 8.39
C VAL A 389 4.82 -14.86 8.46
N ARG A 390 5.55 -14.77 7.34
CA ARG A 390 6.86 -14.11 7.29
C ARG A 390 6.77 -12.61 7.60
N TYR A 391 5.75 -11.94 7.10
CA TYR A 391 5.55 -10.49 7.22
C TYR A 391 4.52 -10.11 8.30
N ARG A 392 4.08 -11.03 9.16
CA ARG A 392 3.03 -10.81 10.16
C ARG A 392 3.23 -9.56 11.02
N SER A 393 4.46 -9.29 11.46
CA SER A 393 4.76 -8.09 12.26
C SER A 393 4.54 -6.77 11.49
N LEU A 394 4.89 -6.73 10.20
CA LEU A 394 4.60 -5.62 9.30
C LEU A 394 3.09 -5.48 9.08
N LEU A 395 2.41 -6.59 8.80
CA LEU A 395 0.97 -6.59 8.51
C LEU A 395 0.15 -6.09 9.71
N ARG A 396 0.53 -6.48 10.93
CA ARG A 396 -0.06 -5.95 12.18
C ARG A 396 0.24 -4.47 12.39
N ALA A 397 1.42 -3.99 11.98
CA ALA A 397 1.71 -2.56 12.04
C ALA A 397 0.79 -1.77 11.09
N LEU A 398 0.58 -2.27 9.87
CA LEU A 398 -0.34 -1.69 8.87
C LEU A 398 -1.83 -1.76 9.25
N ALA A 399 -2.20 -2.52 10.29
CA ALA A 399 -3.58 -2.58 10.78
C ALA A 399 -3.92 -1.43 11.74
N LYS A 400 -2.90 -0.78 12.32
CA LYS A 400 -3.04 0.25 13.37
C LYS A 400 -3.03 1.68 12.86
N VAL A 401 -2.81 1.83 11.57
CA VAL A 401 -2.79 3.07 10.77
C VAL A 401 -3.73 2.82 9.62
#